data_AF-A0A820RLP7-F1
#
_entry.id   AF-A0A820RLP7-F1
#
_cell.length_a   1.000
_cell.length_b   1.000
_cell.length_c   1.000
_cell.angle_alpha   90.00
_cell.angle_beta   90.00
_cell.angle_gamma   90.00
#
_symmetry.space_group_name_H-M   'P 1'
#
loop_
_entity.id
_entity.type
_entity.pdbx_description
1 polymer ?
#
loop_
_entity_poly.entity_id
_entity_poly.type
_entity_poly.pdbx_seq_one_letter_code
_entity_poly.pdbx_strand_id
1 'polypeptide(L)' 'MISFSAHSYKLLVVGDTDVGKTAFSSVIGNLYPGESTIEISNGYKVRKKAISLNGERIELEIYDSTSAICRDYII' A
#
# COMPACT_ATOMS: atom_id res chain seq x y z
N MET A 1 -25.59 -10.17 -13.89
CA MET A 1 -25.39 -9.29 -12.71
C MET A 1 -23.96 -9.56 -12.23
N ILE A 2 -23.01 -8.67 -12.54
CA ILE A 2 -21.60 -8.87 -12.17
C ILE A 2 -21.48 -8.40 -10.72
N SER A 3 -21.31 -9.35 -9.79
CA SER A 3 -20.97 -9.06 -8.40
C SER A 3 -19.48 -8.71 -8.38
N PHE A 4 -19.16 -7.43 -8.19
CA PHE A 4 -17.79 -7.02 -7.88
C PHE A 4 -17.53 -7.38 -6.42
N SER A 5 -16.75 -8.42 -6.17
CA SER A 5 -16.23 -8.62 -4.83
C SER A 5 -15.23 -7.50 -4.54
N ALA A 6 -15.63 -6.53 -3.71
CA ALA A 6 -14.77 -5.45 -3.26
C ALA A 6 -13.87 -5.96 -2.13
N HIS A 7 -12.95 -6.86 -2.45
CA HIS A 7 -11.94 -7.28 -1.50
C HIS A 7 -10.95 -6.14 -1.29
N SER A 8 -10.87 -5.64 -0.05
CA SER A 8 -9.92 -4.60 0.36
C SER A 8 -8.83 -5.22 1.23
N TYR A 9 -7.57 -4.95 0.87
CA TYR A 9 -6.39 -5.46 1.55
C TYR A 9 -5.50 -4.32 2.02
N LYS A 10 -4.91 -4.48 3.20
CA LYS A 10 -3.93 -3.55 3.76
C LYS A 10 -2.55 -4.19 3.75
N LEU A 11 -1.59 -3.55 3.09
CA LEU A 11 -0.19 -3.94 3.05
C LEU A 11 0.62 -2.97 3.89
N LEU A 12 1.30 -3.48 4.92
CA LEU A 12 2.22 -2.69 5.74
C LEU A 12 3.65 -3.00 5.32
N VAL A 13 4.41 -1.97 4.92
CA VAL A 13 5.82 -2.11 4.55
C VAL A 13 6.68 -1.59 5.71
N VAL A 14 7.42 -2.50 6.34
CA VAL A 14 8.28 -2.25 7.51
C VAL A 14 9.70 -2.72 7.25
N GLY A 15 10.65 -2.16 8.00
CA GLY A 15 12.07 -2.45 7.89
C GLY A 15 12.93 -1.25 8.27
N ASP A 16 14.24 -1.44 8.32
CA ASP A 16 15.20 -0.41 8.72
C ASP A 16 15.20 0.83 7.80
N THR A 17 15.81 1.91 8.27
CA THR A 17 16.04 3.11 7.45
C THR A 17 16.86 2.75 6.20
N ASP A 18 16.57 3.40 5.08
CA ASP A 18 17.32 3.28 3.82
C ASP A 18 17.32 1.91 3.12
N VAL A 19 16.48 0.95 3.56
CA VAL A 19 16.29 -0.34 2.86
C VAL A 19 15.39 -0.28 1.62
N GLY A 20 14.96 0.93 1.21
CA GLY A 20 14.18 1.12 -0.02
C GLY A 20 12.66 0.93 0.07
N LYS A 21 12.06 0.96 1.27
CA LYS A 21 10.59 0.82 1.47
C LYS A 21 9.75 1.76 0.58
N THR A 22 10.14 3.02 0.50
CA THR A 22 9.46 4.02 -0.33
C THR A 22 9.68 3.82 -1.82
N ALA A 23 10.84 3.31 -2.24
CA ALA A 23 11.07 2.94 -3.62
C ALA A 23 10.17 1.76 -4.02
N PHE A 24 10.09 0.73 -3.17
CA PHE A 24 9.19 -0.42 -3.35
C PHE A 24 7.72 -0.01 -3.44
N SER A 25 7.23 0.82 -2.50
CA SER A 25 5.83 1.29 -2.50
C SER A 25 5.51 2.12 -3.75
N SER A 26 6.48 2.87 -4.27
CA SER A 26 6.35 3.63 -5.52
C SER A 26 6.31 2.72 -6.75
N VAL A 27 7.14 1.67 -6.79
CA VAL A 27 7.17 0.71 -7.89
C VAL A 27 5.84 -0.04 -8.01
N ILE A 28 5.25 -0.50 -6.89
CA ILE A 28 3.90 -1.08 -6.90
C ILE A 28 2.87 -0.05 -7.40
N GLY A 29 3.05 1.22 -7.00
CA GLY A 29 2.26 2.35 -7.48
C GLY A 29 2.32 2.57 -9.00
N ASN A 30 3.39 2.17 -9.67
CA ASN A 30 3.56 2.38 -11.11
C ASN A 30 3.34 1.11 -11.96
N LEU A 31 3.57 -0.09 -11.40
CA LEU A 31 3.49 -1.36 -12.14
C LEU A 31 2.07 -1.77 -12.52
N TYR A 32 1.08 -1.36 -11.73
CA TYR A 32 -0.33 -1.70 -12.00
C TYR A 32 -1.08 -0.48 -12.53
N PRO A 33 -1.77 -0.54 -13.69
CA PRO A 33 -2.62 0.57 -14.13
C PRO A 33 -3.82 0.73 -13.18
N GLY A 34 -4.13 1.96 -12.76
CA GLY A 34 -5.24 2.24 -11.85
C GLY A 34 -5.16 3.63 -11.23
N GLU A 35 -6.25 4.09 -10.62
CA GLU A 35 -6.25 5.33 -9.83
C GLU A 35 -5.42 5.12 -8.56
N SER A 36 -4.54 6.09 -8.28
CA SER A 36 -3.71 6.08 -7.08
C SER A 36 -3.85 7.40 -6.33
N THR A 37 -4.12 7.32 -5.03
CA THR A 37 -4.12 8.48 -4.14
C THR A 37 -3.03 8.30 -3.09
N ILE A 38 -2.31 9.37 -2.79
CA ILE A 38 -1.30 9.41 -1.73
C ILE A 38 -1.85 10.27 -0.59
N GLU A 39 -1.94 9.68 0.60
CA GLU A 39 -2.38 10.36 1.82
C GLU A 39 -1.30 10.20 2.91
N ILE A 40 -1.29 11.10 3.90
CA ILE A 40 -0.52 10.91 5.13
C ILE A 40 -1.52 10.57 6.24
N SER A 41 -1.36 9.41 6.87
CA SER A 41 -2.23 8.96 7.96
C SER A 41 -1.37 8.40 9.08
N ASN A 42 -1.48 8.94 10.30
CA ASN A 42 -0.74 8.48 11.48
C ASN A 42 0.79 8.35 11.27
N GLY A 43 1.38 9.25 10.48
CA GLY A 43 2.81 9.26 10.13
C GLY A 43 3.20 8.32 8.99
N TYR A 44 2.28 7.51 8.47
CA TYR A 44 2.49 6.67 7.30
C TYR A 44 2.16 7.42 6.02
N LYS A 45 2.96 7.17 4.97
CA LYS A 45 2.57 7.52 3.61
C LYS A 45 1.70 6.38 3.07
N VAL A 46 0.42 6.64 2.90
CA VAL A 46 -0.56 5.66 2.46
C VAL A 46 -0.79 5.81 0.96
N ARG A 47 -0.70 4.72 0.22
CA ARG A 47 -1.09 4.68 -1.20
C ARG A 47 -2.29 3.77 -1.37
N LYS A 48 -3.40 4.32 -1.83
CA LYS A 48 -4.59 3.53 -2.17
C LYS A 48 -4.57 3.23 -3.66
N LYS A 49 -4.88 1.99 -4.03
CA LYS A 49 -4.83 1.55 -5.43
C LYS A 49 -5.82 0.43 -5.70
N ALA A 50 -6.60 0.57 -6.75
CA ALA A 50 -7.37 -0.55 -7.30
C ALA A 50 -6.53 -1.30 -8.33
N ILE A 51 -6.40 -2.63 -8.19
CA ILE A 51 -5.73 -3.49 -9.18
C ILE A 51 -6.66 -4.62 -9.62
N SER A 52 -6.47 -5.11 -10.85
CA SER A 52 -7.10 -6.35 -11.31
C SER A 52 -6.15 -7.52 -11.13
N LEU A 53 -6.55 -8.50 -10.32
CA LEU A 53 -5.78 -9.72 -10.06
C LEU A 53 -6.72 -10.92 -10.25
N ASN A 54 -6.32 -11.87 -11.11
CA ASN A 54 -7.12 -13.06 -11.42
C ASN A 54 -8.57 -12.79 -11.87
N GLY A 55 -8.80 -11.67 -12.56
CA GLY A 55 -10.14 -11.27 -13.02
C GLY A 55 -11.00 -10.57 -11.97
N GLU A 56 -10.52 -10.43 -10.73
CA GLU A 56 -11.18 -9.66 -9.68
C GLU A 56 -10.57 -8.26 -9.55
N ARG A 57 -11.41 -7.27 -9.20
CA ARG A 57 -10.95 -5.93 -8.81
C ARG A 57 -10.72 -5.94 -7.30
N ILE A 58 -9.50 -5.68 -6.87
CA ILE A 58 -9.16 -5.56 -5.45
C ILE A 58 -8.70 -4.14 -5.14
N GLU A 59 -9.02 -3.67 -3.94
CA GLU A 59 -8.50 -2.41 -3.40
C GLU A 59 -7.33 -2.70 -2.47
N LEU A 60 -6.21 -2.01 -2.69
CA LEU A 60 -4.99 -2.17 -1.92
C LEU A 60 -4.63 -0.84 -1.26
N GLU A 61 -4.46 -0.86 0.06
CA GLU A 61 -3.91 0.24 0.83
C GLU A 61 -2.49 -0.11 1.27
N ILE A 62 -1.49 0.60 0.75
CA ILE A 62 -0.08 0.39 1.05
C ILE A 62 0.37 1.43 2.06
N TYR A 63 0.69 1.00 3.27
CA TYR A 63 1.20 1.82 4.36
C TYR A 63 2.72 1.75 4.37
N ASP A 64 3.36 2.83 3.93
CA ASP A 64 4.81 2.99 3.96
C ASP A 64 5.22 3.64 5.28
N SER A 65 5.88 2.85 6.14
CA SER A 65 6.35 3.30 7.44
C SER A 65 7.63 4.12 7.29
N THR A 66 7.67 5.30 7.93
CA THR A 66 8.94 5.98 8.14
C THR A 66 9.70 5.29 9.27
N SER A 67 11.03 5.39 9.28
CA SER A 67 11.88 4.74 10.30
C SER A 67 11.56 5.17 11.74
N ALA A 68 10.98 6.36 11.92
CA ALA A 68 10.49 6.83 13.22
C ALA A 68 9.34 5.97 13.78
N ILE A 69 8.57 5.28 12.93
CA ILE A 69 7.33 4.59 13.31
C ILE A 69 7.54 3.08 13.53
N CYS A 70 8.54 2.47 12.87
CA CYS A 70 8.85 1.04 13.05
C CYS A 70 9.24 0.67 14.49
N ARG A 71 9.74 1.62 15.30
CA ARG A 71 10.14 1.34 16.69
C ARG A 71 8.96 1.05 17.63
N ASP A 72 7.76 1.53 17.30
CA ASP A 72 6.61 1.47 18.21
C ASP A 72 5.61 0.35 17.86
N TYR A 73 5.86 -0.42 16.79
CA TYR A 73 4.94 -1.45 16.27
C TYR A 73 5.47 -2.89 16.33
N ILE A 74 6.63 -3.13 16.94
CA ILE A 74 7.09 -4.48 17.29
C ILE A 74 6.58 -4.77 18.71
N ILE A 75 5.38 -5.34 18.80
CA ILE A 75 4.83 -6.01 19.99
C ILE A 75 4.83 -7.51 19.71
#